data_AF-A0AAD4JVW4-F1
#
_entry.id   AF-A0AAD4JVW4-F1
#
_cell.length_a   1.000
_cell.length_b   1.000
_cell.length_c   1.000
_cell.angle_alpha   90.00
_cell.angle_beta   90.00
_cell.angle_gamma   90.00
#
_symmetry.space_group_name_H-M   'P 1'
#
loop_
_entity.id
_entity.type
_entity.pdbx_description
1 polymer ?
#
loop_
_entity_poly.entity_id
_entity_poly.type
_entity_poly.pdbx_seq_one_letter_code
_entity_poly.pdbx_strand_id
1 'polypeptide(L)'
;LDCLWLFLTIHILYLQVSADYVVKTKDNMLSYREECVKELSVPADLVEQYQKWQYPNDAKTQCYLKCVFTKWGLFDTESGFNVENIHTQLVRGAADHDDKLHGEIAACADKNEQGSNACEWAWRGATCLLKNHLPLIQQSLAPK
;
A
#
# COMPACT_ATOMS: atom_id res chain seq x y z
N LEU A 1 21.16 -27.62 -44.70
CA LEU A 1 21.16 -26.15 -44.86
C LEU A 1 19.93 -25.90 -45.72
N ASP A 2 18.77 -25.51 -45.21
CA ASP A 2 18.50 -24.30 -44.43
C ASP A 2 17.25 -24.47 -43.56
N CYS A 3 17.42 -24.60 -42.25
CA CYS A 3 16.32 -24.52 -41.27
C CYS A 3 16.76 -23.76 -40.00
N LEU A 4 17.78 -22.89 -40.13
CA LEU A 4 18.33 -22.12 -39.01
C LEU A 4 17.82 -20.67 -38.95
N TRP A 5 16.87 -20.29 -39.81
CA TRP A 5 16.35 -18.91 -39.91
C TRP A 5 14.99 -18.68 -39.23
N LEU A 6 14.47 -19.62 -38.44
CA LEU A 6 13.20 -19.44 -37.71
C LEU A 6 13.35 -19.02 -36.24
N PHE A 7 14.56 -18.69 -35.79
CA PHE A 7 14.79 -18.19 -34.42
C PHE A 7 14.78 -16.66 -34.28
N LEU A 8 14.24 -15.92 -35.24
CA LEU A 8 14.06 -14.49 -35.14
C LEU A 8 12.57 -14.13 -35.21
N THR A 9 12.08 -13.54 -34.11
CA THR A 9 10.84 -12.75 -33.96
C THR A 9 9.56 -13.43 -33.44
N ILE A 10 9.65 -14.26 -32.40
CA ILE A 10 8.51 -14.37 -31.45
C ILE A 10 8.84 -13.47 -30.25
N HIS A 11 8.70 -12.15 -30.44
CA HIS A 11 8.48 -11.24 -29.32
C HIS A 11 7.03 -11.43 -28.90
N ILE A 12 6.79 -12.34 -27.95
CA ILE A 12 5.50 -12.41 -27.26
C ILE A 12 5.33 -11.06 -26.59
N LEU A 13 4.50 -10.20 -27.17
CA LEU A 13 3.99 -9.02 -26.49
C LEU A 13 3.08 -9.55 -25.39
N TYR A 14 3.65 -9.82 -24.23
CA TYR A 14 2.88 -10.04 -23.01
C TYR A 14 2.14 -8.73 -22.76
N LEU A 15 0.88 -8.66 -23.17
CA LEU A 15 -0.05 -7.67 -22.65
C LEU A 15 -0.11 -7.93 -21.15
N GLN A 16 0.66 -7.17 -20.38
CA GLN A 16 0.52 -7.10 -18.94
C GLN A 16 -0.80 -6.40 -18.67
N VAL A 17 -1.90 -7.15 -18.68
CA VAL A 17 -3.15 -6.66 -18.15
C VAL A 17 -2.95 -6.52 -16.63
N SER A 18 -2.61 -5.32 -16.17
CA SER A 18 -2.71 -5.02 -14.75
C SER A 18 -4.18 -5.06 -14.38
N ALA A 19 -4.57 -5.98 -13.51
CA ALA A 19 -5.94 -5.97 -12.99
C ALA A 19 -6.18 -4.64 -12.25
N ASP A 20 -7.31 -3.99 -12.54
CA ASP A 20 -7.67 -2.74 -11.88
C ASP A 20 -7.77 -2.91 -10.36
N TYR A 21 -7.35 -1.88 -9.62
CA TYR A 21 -7.41 -1.90 -8.16
C TYR A 21 -8.86 -1.90 -7.65
N VAL A 22 -9.20 -2.89 -6.83
CA VAL A 22 -10.51 -2.98 -6.18
C VAL A 22 -10.45 -2.32 -4.81
N VAL A 23 -11.16 -1.19 -4.67
CA VAL A 23 -11.35 -0.45 -3.41
C VAL A 23 -11.80 -1.40 -2.30
N LYS A 24 -11.09 -1.36 -1.16
CA LYS A 24 -11.38 -2.19 0.00
C LYS A 24 -12.30 -1.49 0.98
N THR A 25 -13.12 -2.26 1.67
CA THR A 25 -14.06 -1.77 2.68
C THR A 25 -13.42 -1.72 4.07
N LYS A 26 -14.19 -1.21 5.04
CA LYS A 26 -13.83 -1.30 6.46
C LYS A 26 -13.62 -2.74 6.93
N ASP A 27 -14.44 -3.68 6.46
CA ASP A 27 -14.34 -5.08 6.88
C ASP A 27 -13.06 -5.72 6.35
N ASN A 28 -12.65 -5.40 5.12
CA ASN A 28 -11.35 -5.81 4.61
C ASN A 28 -10.21 -5.25 5.47
N MET A 29 -10.25 -3.95 5.79
CA MET A 29 -9.27 -3.32 6.66
C MET A 29 -9.19 -4.01 8.02
N LEU A 30 -10.34 -4.29 8.66
CA LEU A 30 -10.38 -4.99 9.95
C LEU A 30 -9.79 -6.40 9.85
N SER A 31 -10.11 -7.17 8.79
CA SER A 31 -9.53 -8.49 8.54
C SER A 31 -8.02 -8.43 8.40
N TYR A 32 -7.49 -7.51 7.58
CA TYR A 32 -6.05 -7.38 7.38
C TYR A 32 -5.32 -7.00 8.67
N ARG A 33 -5.91 -6.10 9.47
CA ARG A 33 -5.37 -5.73 10.79
C ARG A 33 -5.33 -6.94 11.72
N GLU A 34 -6.42 -7.70 11.80
CA GLU A 34 -6.51 -8.90 12.65
C GLU A 34 -5.48 -9.97 12.23
N GLU A 35 -5.39 -10.26 10.93
CA GLU A 35 -4.40 -11.19 10.38
C GLU A 35 -2.97 -10.76 10.74
N CYS A 36 -2.62 -9.49 10.53
CA CYS A 36 -1.28 -8.98 10.83
C CYS A 36 -0.97 -8.95 12.34
N VAL A 37 -1.97 -8.71 13.21
CA VAL A 37 -1.80 -8.86 14.66
C VAL A 37 -1.43 -10.29 15.02
N LYS A 38 -2.12 -11.28 14.44
CA LYS A 38 -1.85 -12.71 14.68
C LYS A 38 -0.50 -13.14 14.11
N GLU A 39 -0.25 -12.87 12.84
CA GLU A 39 0.97 -13.26 12.12
C GLU A 39 2.25 -12.73 12.80
N LEU A 40 2.21 -11.48 13.28
CA LEU A 40 3.39 -10.84 13.88
C LEU A 40 3.42 -10.92 15.41
N SER A 41 2.41 -11.58 16.02
CA SER A 41 2.21 -11.63 17.46
C SER A 41 2.33 -10.23 18.08
N VAL A 42 1.50 -9.30 17.59
CA VAL A 42 1.52 -7.90 18.05
C VAL A 42 0.99 -7.84 19.49
N PRO A 43 1.73 -7.22 20.42
CA PRO A 43 1.30 -6.96 21.80
C PRO A 43 -0.02 -6.17 21.90
N ALA A 44 -0.85 -6.50 22.89
CA ALA A 44 -2.17 -5.88 23.06
C ALA A 44 -2.10 -4.36 23.29
N ASP A 45 -1.10 -3.87 23.99
CA ASP A 45 -0.86 -2.44 24.24
C ASP A 45 -0.56 -1.65 22.96
N LEU A 46 0.10 -2.27 21.98
CA LEU A 46 0.27 -1.70 20.64
C LEU A 46 -1.04 -1.74 19.85
N VAL A 47 -1.80 -2.83 19.93
CA VAL A 47 -3.12 -2.93 19.28
C VAL A 47 -4.07 -1.82 19.77
N GLU A 48 -4.10 -1.53 21.06
CA GLU A 48 -4.88 -0.43 21.63
C GLU A 48 -4.49 0.94 21.06
N GLN A 49 -3.20 1.16 20.79
CA GLN A 49 -2.72 2.39 20.12
C GLN A 49 -3.18 2.44 18.66
N TYR A 50 -3.09 1.31 17.94
CA TYR A 50 -3.48 1.25 16.52
C TYR A 50 -4.98 1.52 16.32
N GLN A 51 -5.83 1.09 17.26
CA GLN A 51 -7.26 1.40 17.25
C GLN A 51 -7.52 2.91 17.35
N LYS A 52 -6.61 3.66 17.98
CA LYS A 52 -6.64 5.12 18.10
C LYS A 52 -5.87 5.83 16.98
N TRP A 53 -5.49 5.10 15.91
CA TRP A 53 -4.67 5.59 14.80
C TRP A 53 -3.29 6.12 15.22
N GLN A 54 -2.75 5.60 16.33
CA GLN A 54 -1.41 5.92 16.82
C GLN A 54 -0.45 4.78 16.45
N TYR A 55 0.63 5.12 15.75
CA TYR A 55 1.61 4.14 15.26
C TYR A 55 3.02 4.57 15.67
N PRO A 56 3.49 4.20 16.88
CA PRO A 56 4.81 4.56 17.36
C PRO A 56 5.94 4.07 16.43
N ASN A 57 7.11 4.70 16.53
CA ASN A 57 8.28 4.35 15.74
C ASN A 57 9.07 3.20 16.39
N ASP A 58 8.49 2.01 16.42
CA ASP A 58 9.14 0.79 16.88
C ASP A 58 9.05 -0.30 15.80
N ALA A 59 9.97 -1.28 15.86
CA ALA A 59 10.07 -2.32 14.84
C ALA A 59 8.79 -3.16 14.67
N LYS A 60 8.03 -3.38 15.75
CA LYS A 60 6.79 -4.18 15.69
C LYS A 60 5.70 -3.39 14.96
N THR A 61 5.54 -2.11 15.29
CA THR A 61 4.60 -1.21 14.60
C THR A 61 4.95 -1.03 13.13
N GLN A 62 6.24 -0.86 12.83
CA GLN A 62 6.71 -0.71 11.46
C GLN A 62 6.32 -1.94 10.60
N CYS A 63 6.63 -3.14 11.09
CA CYS A 63 6.30 -4.36 10.35
C CYS A 63 4.80 -4.65 10.31
N TYR A 64 4.04 -4.24 11.33
CA TYR A 64 2.58 -4.31 11.30
C TYR A 64 2.00 -3.45 10.16
N LEU A 65 2.44 -2.20 10.00
CA LEU A 65 1.98 -1.36 8.90
C LEU A 65 2.37 -1.94 7.55
N LYS A 66 3.61 -2.42 7.38
CA LYS A 66 4.02 -3.15 6.17
C LYS A 66 3.06 -4.30 5.86
N CYS A 67 2.77 -5.14 6.84
CA CYS A 67 1.87 -6.28 6.65
C CYS A 67 0.48 -5.85 6.18
N VAL A 68 -0.12 -4.87 6.87
CA VAL A 68 -1.46 -4.39 6.55
C VAL A 68 -1.51 -3.79 5.15
N PHE A 69 -0.57 -2.90 4.80
CA PHE A 69 -0.57 -2.24 3.50
C PHE A 69 -0.21 -3.19 2.34
N THR A 70 0.59 -4.24 2.58
CA THR A 70 0.80 -5.30 1.58
C THR A 70 -0.46 -6.12 1.36
N LYS A 71 -1.16 -6.57 2.41
CA LYS A 71 -2.45 -7.28 2.26
C LYS A 71 -3.53 -6.42 1.59
N TRP A 72 -3.45 -5.11 1.79
CA TRP A 72 -4.33 -4.13 1.15
C TRP A 72 -3.97 -3.92 -0.34
N GLY A 73 -2.80 -4.34 -0.80
CA GLY A 73 -2.32 -4.08 -2.16
C GLY A 73 -1.91 -2.61 -2.41
N LEU A 74 -1.56 -1.91 -1.33
CA LEU A 74 -1.12 -0.52 -1.36
C LEU A 74 0.40 -0.39 -1.25
N PHE A 75 1.09 -1.39 -0.70
CA PHE A 75 2.53 -1.40 -0.53
C PHE A 75 3.15 -2.72 -1.01
N ASP A 76 4.17 -2.61 -1.84
CA ASP A 76 4.99 -3.71 -2.30
C ASP A 76 6.44 -3.56 -1.80
N THR A 77 7.11 -4.68 -1.51
CA THR A 77 8.45 -4.65 -0.91
C THR A 77 9.56 -4.25 -1.88
N GLU A 78 9.31 -4.33 -3.19
CA GLU A 78 10.26 -3.97 -4.23
C GLU A 78 10.03 -2.53 -4.71
N SER A 79 8.77 -2.13 -4.85
CA SER A 79 8.36 -0.87 -5.48
C SER A 79 7.76 0.18 -4.53
N GLY A 80 7.48 -0.19 -3.27
CA GLY A 80 6.97 0.72 -2.26
C GLY A 80 5.47 0.96 -2.34
N PHE A 81 5.02 2.16 -1.95
CA PHE A 81 3.61 2.51 -2.00
C PHE A 81 3.14 2.75 -3.45
N ASN A 82 2.05 2.09 -3.84
CA ASN A 82 1.37 2.36 -5.10
C ASN A 82 0.45 3.59 -4.94
N VAL A 83 0.91 4.74 -5.43
CA VAL A 83 0.23 6.04 -5.32
C VAL A 83 -1.15 6.02 -5.99
N GLU A 84 -1.28 5.38 -7.14
CA GLU A 84 -2.56 5.28 -7.87
C GLU A 84 -3.59 4.47 -7.06
N ASN A 85 -3.20 3.33 -6.51
CA ASN A 85 -4.08 2.50 -5.67
C ASN A 85 -4.51 3.26 -4.40
N ILE A 86 -3.58 3.99 -3.77
CA ILE A 86 -3.92 4.84 -2.62
C ILE A 86 -4.93 5.90 -3.03
N HIS A 87 -4.69 6.61 -4.14
CA HIS A 87 -5.59 7.66 -4.59
C HIS A 87 -7.00 7.11 -4.85
N THR A 88 -7.10 6.02 -5.63
CA THR A 88 -8.33 5.28 -5.91
C THR A 88 -9.05 4.83 -4.63
N GLN A 89 -8.30 4.33 -3.63
CA GLN A 89 -8.86 3.96 -2.32
C GLN A 89 -9.44 5.18 -1.59
N LEU A 90 -8.71 6.30 -1.54
CA LEU A 90 -9.12 7.48 -0.79
C LEU A 90 -10.36 8.16 -1.37
N VAL A 91 -10.48 8.23 -2.70
CA VAL A 91 -11.67 8.80 -3.36
C VAL A 91 -12.81 7.79 -3.53
N ARG A 92 -12.61 6.54 -3.12
CA ARG A 92 -13.60 5.44 -3.12
C ARG A 92 -14.11 5.07 -4.52
N GLY A 93 -13.25 5.14 -5.54
CA GLY A 93 -13.59 4.84 -6.93
C GLY A 93 -12.57 5.39 -7.92
N ALA A 94 -13.01 5.66 -9.15
CA ALA A 94 -12.16 6.22 -10.20
C ALA A 94 -11.53 7.55 -9.74
N ALA A 95 -10.20 7.60 -9.76
CA ALA A 95 -9.43 8.76 -9.34
C ALA A 95 -8.84 9.49 -10.56
N ASP A 96 -8.71 10.81 -10.45
CA ASP A 96 -7.96 11.63 -11.39
C ASP A 96 -6.49 11.69 -10.93
N HIS A 97 -5.62 10.87 -11.54
CA HIS A 97 -4.21 10.77 -11.13
C HIS A 97 -3.35 11.98 -11.51
N ASP A 98 -3.92 13.01 -12.14
CA ASP A 98 -3.23 14.27 -12.43
C ASP A 98 -3.60 15.38 -11.43
N ASP A 99 -4.48 15.09 -10.45
CA ASP A 99 -4.97 16.10 -9.52
C ASP A 99 -4.01 16.42 -8.36
N LYS A 100 -4.38 17.44 -7.58
CA LYS A 100 -3.59 17.90 -6.42
C LYS A 100 -3.44 16.82 -5.34
N LEU A 101 -4.48 16.00 -5.12
CA LEU A 101 -4.46 14.96 -4.10
C LEU A 101 -3.46 13.85 -4.48
N HIS A 102 -3.38 13.48 -5.75
CA HIS A 102 -2.38 12.53 -6.23
C HIS A 102 -0.95 13.00 -5.91
N GLY A 103 -0.64 14.27 -6.18
CA GLY A 103 0.65 14.87 -5.84
C GLY A 103 0.96 14.88 -4.33
N GLU A 104 -0.05 15.14 -3.49
CA GLU A 104 0.08 15.09 -2.03
C GLU A 104 0.35 13.67 -1.51
N ILE A 105 -0.34 12.66 -2.07
CA ILE A 105 -0.09 11.25 -1.75
C ILE A 105 1.32 10.84 -2.19
N ALA A 106 1.72 11.22 -3.41
CA ALA A 106 3.04 10.92 -3.96
C ALA A 106 4.17 11.51 -3.10
N ALA A 107 3.97 12.68 -2.50
CA ALA A 107 4.94 13.29 -1.60
C ALA A 107 5.21 12.46 -0.32
N CYS A 108 4.29 11.57 0.06
CA CYS A 108 4.49 10.61 1.17
C CYS A 108 5.11 9.28 0.71
N ALA A 109 5.05 8.93 -0.57
CA ALA A 109 5.55 7.67 -1.10
C ALA A 109 7.04 7.77 -1.49
N ASP A 110 7.93 7.78 -0.48
CA ASP A 110 9.38 7.84 -0.73
C ASP A 110 9.88 6.59 -1.50
N LYS A 111 10.94 6.75 -2.31
CA LYS A 111 11.56 5.65 -3.09
C LYS A 111 12.58 4.82 -2.31
N ASN A 112 12.67 5.01 -1.00
CA ASN A 112 13.62 4.37 -0.09
C ASN A 112 15.10 4.51 -0.48
N GLU A 113 15.50 5.69 -0.96
CA GLU A 113 16.89 6.00 -1.33
C GLU A 113 17.87 5.85 -0.15
N GLN A 114 17.36 5.97 1.08
CA GLN A 114 18.08 5.71 2.33
C GLN A 114 18.36 4.23 2.60
N GLY A 115 17.80 3.29 1.84
CA GLY A 115 18.09 1.85 1.95
C GLY A 115 17.59 1.22 3.25
N SER A 116 16.53 1.76 3.85
CA SER A 116 15.94 1.16 5.05
C SER A 116 15.25 -0.17 4.74
N ASN A 117 14.99 -0.98 5.76
CA ASN A 117 14.22 -2.20 5.59
C ASN A 117 12.75 -1.88 5.20
N ALA A 118 12.06 -2.85 4.59
CA ALA A 118 10.71 -2.65 4.10
C ALA A 118 9.68 -2.28 5.20
N CYS A 119 9.90 -2.70 6.45
CA CYS A 119 9.01 -2.32 7.56
C CYS A 119 9.12 -0.82 7.86
N GLU A 120 10.34 -0.31 7.98
CA GLU A 120 10.57 1.11 8.22
C GLU A 120 10.10 1.95 7.02
N TRP A 121 10.34 1.48 5.80
CA TRP A 121 9.86 2.14 4.58
C TRP A 121 8.35 2.29 4.56
N ALA A 122 7.60 1.20 4.78
CA ALA A 122 6.14 1.25 4.84
C ALA A 122 5.66 2.17 5.97
N TRP A 123 6.33 2.16 7.12
CA TRP A 123 5.97 3.02 8.25
C TRP A 123 6.14 4.51 7.96
N ARG A 124 7.24 4.92 7.32
CA ARG A 124 7.45 6.33 6.95
C ARG A 124 6.35 6.85 6.04
N GLY A 125 6.04 6.13 4.97
CA GLY A 125 4.98 6.53 4.05
C GLY A 125 3.60 6.50 4.71
N ALA A 126 3.29 5.45 5.47
CA ALA A 126 2.02 5.33 6.18
C ALA A 126 1.81 6.46 7.21
N THR A 127 2.81 6.77 8.02
CA THR A 127 2.69 7.83 9.03
C THR A 127 2.63 9.22 8.40
N CYS A 128 3.29 9.45 7.26
CA CYS A 128 3.10 10.65 6.46
C CYS A 128 1.65 10.77 5.95
N LEU A 129 1.09 9.70 5.35
CA LEU A 129 -0.29 9.68 4.86
C LEU A 129 -1.29 9.93 5.99
N LEU A 130 -1.11 9.25 7.13
CA LEU A 130 -1.97 9.44 8.31
C LEU A 130 -1.90 10.88 8.83
N LYS A 131 -0.70 11.43 8.97
CA LYS A 131 -0.53 12.80 9.47
C LYS A 131 -1.25 13.83 8.60
N ASN A 132 -1.20 13.68 7.28
CA ASN A 132 -1.71 14.68 6.34
C ASN A 132 -3.15 14.42 5.87
N HIS A 133 -3.62 13.16 5.90
CA HIS A 133 -4.88 12.76 5.26
C HIS A 133 -5.79 11.86 6.14
N LEU A 134 -5.58 11.79 7.46
CA LEU A 134 -6.40 10.95 8.36
C LEU A 134 -7.93 11.11 8.16
N PRO A 135 -8.50 12.33 8.05
CA PRO A 135 -9.95 12.48 7.83
C PRO A 135 -10.43 11.80 6.55
N LEU A 136 -9.67 11.93 5.46
CA LEU A 136 -9.99 11.32 4.17
C LEU A 136 -9.82 9.79 4.23
N ILE A 137 -8.78 9.29 4.90
CA ILE A 137 -8.60 7.86 5.16
C ILE A 137 -9.81 7.30 5.90
N GLN A 138 -10.25 7.96 6.98
CA GLN A 138 -11.43 7.54 7.74
C GLN A 138 -12.71 7.58 6.89
N GLN A 139 -12.87 8.62 6.08
CA GLN A 139 -14.00 8.74 5.15
C GLN A 139 -14.02 7.62 4.10
N SER A 140 -12.85 7.21 3.58
CA SER A 140 -12.76 6.13 2.60
C SER A 140 -13.25 4.78 3.14
N LEU A 141 -13.20 4.61 4.46
CA LEU A 141 -13.65 3.42 5.21
C LEU A 141 -15.06 3.56 5.79
N ALA A 142 -15.70 4.72 5.66
CA ALA A 142 -17.07 4.87 6.09
C ALA A 142 -18.00 3.98 5.23
N PRO A 143 -19.16 3.53 5.75
CA PRO A 143 -20.22 2.97 4.91
C PRO A 143 -20.58 3.92 3.76
N LYS A 144 -21.04 3.39 2.63
CA LYS A 144 -21.62 4.22 1.56
C LYS A 144 -23.02 4.66 1.94
#